data_AF-A0A0S7WF76-F1
#
_entry.id   AF-A0A0S7WF76-F1
#
_cell.length_a   1.000
_cell.length_b   1.000
_cell.length_c   1.000
_cell.angle_alpha   90.00
_cell.angle_beta   90.00
_cell.angle_gamma   90.00
#
_symmetry.space_group_name_H-M   'P 1'
#
loop_
_entity.id
_entity.type
_entity.pdbx_description
1 polymer ?
#
loop_
_entity_poly.entity_id
_entity_poly.type
_entity_poly.pdbx_seq_one_letter_code
_entity_poly.pdbx_strand_id
1 'polypeptide(L)'
;MYIDNHTDRKNYPIEVKVRRRETVRVQAGTFDCLLLEPVLRTSAIFENKGRLFIWVTDDQYKMPVKMKSKVVVGSFTAELKEYTLGKVPKG
;
A
#
# COMPACT_ATOMS: atom_id res chain seq x y z
N MET A 1 8.88 -8.73 -2.06
CA MET A 1 7.63 -9.46 -1.79
C MET A 1 6.78 -9.37 -3.04
N TYR A 2 6.43 -10.51 -3.63
CA TYR A 2 5.50 -10.58 -4.75
C TYR A 2 4.10 -10.73 -4.18
N ILE A 3 3.15 -9.92 -4.65
CA ILE A 3 1.73 -10.03 -4.30
C ILE A 3 1.00 -10.32 -5.60
N ASP A 4 0.27 -11.43 -5.64
CA ASP A 4 -0.58 -11.78 -6.77
C ASP A 4 -1.81 -10.86 -6.80
N ASN A 5 -2.00 -10.14 -7.91
CA ASN A 5 -3.15 -9.27 -8.15
C ASN A 5 -4.08 -9.93 -9.16
N HIS A 6 -5.33 -10.19 -8.75
CA HIS A 6 -6.35 -10.75 -9.63
C HIS A 6 -7.33 -9.64 -10.08
N THR A 7 -7.20 -9.21 -11.33
CA THR A 7 -8.14 -8.33 -12.04
C THR A 7 -8.22 -8.83 -13.50
N ASP A 8 -9.43 -8.93 -14.06
CA ASP A 8 -9.69 -9.22 -15.49
C ASP A 8 -9.01 -10.45 -16.11
N ARG A 9 -9.05 -11.61 -15.44
CA ARG A 9 -8.53 -12.91 -15.95
C ARG A 9 -7.04 -12.90 -16.38
N LYS A 10 -6.25 -11.91 -15.95
CA LYS A 10 -4.80 -11.82 -16.23
C LYS A 10 -4.03 -11.55 -14.94
N ASN A 11 -3.08 -12.43 -14.59
CA ASN A 11 -2.17 -12.22 -13.48
C ASN A 11 -1.03 -11.29 -13.94
N TYR A 12 -1.03 -10.05 -13.49
CA TYR A 12 0.10 -9.15 -13.68
C TYR A 12 0.96 -9.16 -12.41
N PRO A 13 2.25 -9.52 -12.49
CA PRO A 13 3.12 -9.49 -11.33
C PRO A 13 3.26 -8.04 -10.84
N ILE A 14 2.81 -7.78 -9.61
CA ILE A 14 3.06 -6.51 -8.93
C ILE A 14 4.37 -6.63 -8.17
N GLU A 15 5.37 -5.87 -8.59
CA GLU A 15 6.62 -5.73 -7.84
C GLU A 15 6.41 -4.69 -6.73
N VAL A 16 6.51 -5.09 -5.47
CA VAL A 16 6.41 -4.15 -4.35
C VAL A 16 7.80 -3.73 -3.89
N LYS A 17 8.10 -2.43 -4.01
CA LYS A 17 9.34 -1.84 -3.50
C LYS A 17 9.12 -1.28 -2.10
N VAL A 18 9.88 -1.76 -1.13
CA VAL A 18 9.99 -1.12 0.18
C VAL A 18 10.95 0.05 0.04
N ARG A 19 10.45 1.27 0.19
CA ARG A 19 11.22 2.50 -0.04
C ARG A 19 11.98 2.95 1.19
N ARG A 20 11.34 2.91 2.36
CA ARG A 20 11.91 3.34 3.65
C ARG A 20 11.00 2.93 4.80
N ARG A 21 11.50 3.09 6.03
CA ARG A 21 10.74 3.05 7.28
C ARG A 21 10.56 4.48 7.80
N GLU A 22 9.37 4.84 8.24
CA GLU A 22 9.08 6.16 8.83
C GLU A 22 7.89 6.11 9.80
N THR A 23 7.90 6.98 10.81
CA THR A 23 6.79 7.14 11.75
C THR A 23 5.71 8.02 11.12
N VAL A 24 4.47 7.53 11.09
CA VAL A 24 3.32 8.20 10.47
C VAL A 24 2.26 8.50 11.53
N ARG A 25 1.76 9.74 11.56
CA ARG A 25 0.67 10.18 12.41
C ARG A 25 -0.61 10.37 11.59
N VAL A 26 -1.70 9.77 12.04
CA VAL A 26 -3.05 9.85 11.48
C VAL A 26 -4.06 9.95 12.62
N GLN A 27 -5.36 10.09 12.31
CA GLN A 27 -6.40 10.17 13.34
C GLN A 27 -6.47 8.91 14.22
N ALA A 28 -6.17 7.73 13.66
CA ALA A 28 -6.13 6.47 14.41
C ALA A 28 -4.95 6.33 15.38
N GLY A 29 -3.95 7.23 15.34
CA GLY A 29 -2.77 7.16 16.19
C GLY A 29 -1.45 7.45 15.47
N THR A 30 -0.36 7.03 16.09
CA THR A 30 1.01 7.14 15.55
C THR A 30 1.60 5.75 15.38
N PHE A 31 2.17 5.47 14.22
CA PHE A 31 2.61 4.12 13.84
C PHE A 31 3.98 4.16 13.18
N ASP A 32 4.86 3.22 13.52
CA ASP A 32 6.05 2.94 12.73
C ASP A 32 5.63 2.17 11.47
N CYS A 33 5.97 2.71 10.30
CA CYS A 33 5.47 2.22 9.02
C CYS A 33 6.60 1.89 8.04
N LEU A 34 6.32 0.95 7.14
CA LEU A 34 7.05 0.74 5.90
C LEU A 34 6.33 1.46 4.76
N LEU A 35 7.06 2.26 3.99
CA LEU A 35 6.55 2.86 2.76
C LEU A 35 6.73 1.90 1.59
N LEU A 36 5.62 1.44 1.06
CA LEU A 36 5.54 0.55 -0.10
C LEU A 36 5.18 1.33 -1.36
N GLU A 37 5.85 1.02 -2.45
CA GLU A 37 5.48 1.46 -3.80
C GLU A 37 5.28 0.23 -4.69
N PRO A 38 4.03 -0.15 -5.00
CA PRO A 38 3.75 -1.16 -6.00
C PRO A 38 4.11 -0.62 -7.39
N VAL A 39 4.84 -1.42 -8.15
CA VAL A 39 5.24 -1.16 -9.52
C VAL A 39 4.54 -2.19 -10.40
N LEU A 40 3.57 -1.72 -11.19
CA LEU A 40 2.89 -2.55 -12.19
C LEU A 40 3.83 -2.75 -13.38
N ARG A 41 4.19 -4.00 -13.68
CA ARG A 41 4.83 -4.36 -14.94
C ARG A 41 3.73 -4.69 -15.97
N THR A 42 3.31 -3.71 -16.75
CA THR A 42 2.44 -3.97 -17.92
C THR A 42 3.23 -3.83 -19.21
N SER A 43 3.01 -4.74 -20.15
CA SER A 43 3.71 -4.82 -21.44
C SER A 43 2.95 -4.16 -22.61
N ALA A 44 1.80 -3.53 -22.37
CA ALA A 44 0.98 -2.98 -23.45
C ALA A 44 0.36 -1.63 -23.08
N ILE A 45 0.87 -0.57 -23.72
CA ILE A 45 0.20 0.67 -24.19
C ILE A 45 -0.51 1.57 -23.14
N PHE A 46 -0.78 1.07 -21.95
CA PHE A 46 -1.25 1.85 -20.81
C PHE A 46 -0.11 2.02 -19.83
N GLU A 47 0.74 3.01 -20.10
CA GLU A 47 1.53 3.65 -19.05
C GLU A 47 0.55 4.15 -18.00
N ASN A 48 0.27 3.33 -16.99
CA ASN A 48 -0.34 3.81 -15.76
C ASN A 48 0.69 4.74 -15.12
N LYS A 49 0.71 6.02 -15.55
CA LYS A 49 1.57 7.10 -15.05
C LYS A 49 1.29 7.47 -13.58
N GLY A 50 0.44 6.69 -12.91
CA GLY A 50 0.11 6.82 -11.51
C GLY A 50 1.15 6.16 -10.61
N ARG A 51 1.73 6.92 -9.68
CA ARG A 51 2.48 6.34 -8.55
C ARG A 51 1.54 6.14 -7.39
N LEU A 52 1.57 4.97 -6.78
CA LEU A 52 0.86 4.69 -5.53
C LEU A 52 1.87 4.47 -4.42
N PHE A 53 1.62 5.09 -3.28
CA PHE A 53 2.38 4.94 -2.06
C PHE A 53 1.46 4.43 -0.96
N ILE A 54 1.88 3.37 -0.27
CA ILE A 54 1.11 2.75 0.81
C ILE A 54 2.01 2.66 2.02
N TRP A 55 1.60 3.26 3.13
CA TRP A 55 2.23 3.07 4.43
C TRP A 55 1.50 1.95 5.15
N VAL A 56 2.25 0.92 5.52
CA VAL A 56 1.76 -0.19 6.34
C VAL A 56 2.52 -0.22 7.66
N THR A 57 1.89 -0.67 8.75
CA THR A 57 2.58 -0.88 10.03
C THR A 57 3.80 -1.77 9.85
N ASP A 58 4.86 -1.50 10.61
CA ASP A 58 6.05 -2.36 10.65
C ASP A 58 5.92 -3.47 11.70
N ASP A 59 4.87 -4.26 11.58
CA ASP A 59 4.61 -5.43 12.42
C ASP A 59 4.18 -6.62 11.54
N GLN A 60 3.86 -7.75 12.16
CA GLN A 60 3.41 -8.94 11.42
C GLN A 60 2.10 -8.73 10.64
N TYR A 61 1.28 -7.73 10.98
CA TYR A 61 -0.03 -7.50 10.38
C TYR A 61 0.04 -6.65 9.13
N LYS A 62 1.07 -5.78 9.00
CA LYS A 62 1.25 -4.88 7.86
C LYS A 62 -0.04 -4.10 7.54
N MET A 63 -0.70 -3.62 8.59
CA MET A 63 -1.97 -2.89 8.51
C MET A 63 -1.78 -1.58 7.74
N PRO A 64 -2.62 -1.27 6.73
CA PRO A 64 -2.56 0.01 6.03
C PRO A 64 -2.87 1.20 6.95
N VAL A 65 -1.96 2.17 7.01
CA VAL A 65 -2.07 3.39 7.83
C VAL A 65 -2.38 4.61 6.96
N LYS A 66 -1.79 4.69 5.77
CA LYS A 66 -1.95 5.82 4.84
C LYS A 66 -1.75 5.37 3.40
N MET A 67 -2.45 6.01 2.47
CA MET A 67 -2.24 5.83 1.03
C MET A 67 -2.19 7.18 0.33
N LYS A 68 -1.30 7.31 -0.65
CA LYS A 68 -1.21 8.49 -1.51
C LYS A 68 -1.03 8.07 -2.95
N SER A 69 -1.93 8.51 -3.82
CA SER A 69 -1.75 8.37 -5.27
C SER A 69 -1.26 9.69 -5.87
N LYS A 70 -0.44 9.59 -6.91
CA LYS A 70 -0.06 10.69 -7.78
C LYS A 70 -0.30 10.24 -9.22
N VAL A 71 -1.43 10.65 -9.79
CA VAL A 71 -1.79 10.43 -11.19
C VAL A 71 -1.71 11.75 -11.96
N VAL A 72 -1.70 11.69 -13.29
CA VAL A 72 -1.54 12.89 -14.15
C VAL A 72 -2.63 13.94 -13.88
N VAL A 73 -3.84 13.48 -13.53
CA VAL A 73 -5.02 14.33 -13.33
C VAL A 73 -5.22 14.75 -11.85
N GLY A 74 -4.34 14.34 -10.94
CA GLY A 74 -4.41 14.75 -9.54
C GLY A 74 -3.80 13.78 -8.53
N SER A 75 -4.15 13.97 -7.27
CA SER A 75 -3.72 13.10 -6.17
C SER A 75 -4.85 12.93 -5.18
N PHE A 76 -5.04 11.71 -4.69
CA PHE A 76 -5.85 11.48 -3.48
C PHE A 76 -4.96 10.98 -2.35
N THR A 77 -5.34 11.34 -1.12
CA THR A 77 -4.74 10.85 0.11
C THR A 77 -5.83 10.22 0.96
N ALA A 78 -5.57 9.02 1.48
CA ALA A 78 -6.42 8.35 2.45
C ALA A 78 -5.61 8.08 3.72
N GLU A 79 -6.21 8.32 4.88
CA GLU A 79 -5.58 8.11 6.19
C GLU A 79 -6.47 7.25 7.06
N LEU A 80 -5.85 6.36 7.84
CA LEU A 80 -6.57 5.51 8.78
C LEU A 80 -7.20 6.38 9.87
N LYS A 81 -8.53 6.29 9.95
CA LYS A 81 -9.32 7.06 10.91
C LYS A 81 -9.44 6.34 12.25
N GLU A 82 -9.88 5.09 12.21
CA GLU A 82 -10.14 4.23 13.37
C GLU A 82 -9.92 2.77 12.94
N TYR A 83 -9.58 1.89 13.89
CA TYR A 83 -9.46 0.44 13.67
C TYR A 83 -9.75 -0.33 14.96
N THR A 84 -10.13 -1.60 14.81
CA THR A 84 -10.30 -2.54 15.91
C THR A 84 -9.49 -3.79 15.61
N LEU A 85 -8.69 -4.26 16.56
CA LEU A 85 -7.94 -5.51 16.41
C LEU A 85 -8.88 -6.70 16.47
N GLY A 86 -8.78 -7.58 15.47
CA GLY A 86 -9.43 -8.89 15.52
C GLY A 86 -8.77 -9.79 16.56
N LYS A 87 -9.48 -10.82 17.03
CA LYS A 87 -8.88 -11.90 17.82
C LYS A 87 -7.92 -12.67 16.91
N VAL A 88 -6.61 -12.48 17.09
CA VAL A 88 -5.59 -13.23 16.37
C VAL A 88 -5.51 -14.61 17.04
N PRO A 89 -5.83 -15.72 16.32
CA PRO A 89 -5.64 -17.04 16.88
C PRO A 89 -4.17 -17.20 17.23
N LYS A 90 -3.86 -17.43 18.50
CA LYS A 90 -2.53 -17.87 18.89
C LYS A 90 -2.34 -19.26 18.29
N GLY A 91 -1.37 -19.39 17.39
CA GLY A 91 -0.89 -20.69 16.92
C GLY A 91 -0.35 -21.53 18.06
#